data_AF-A0A2D7FE79-F1
#
_entry.id   AF-A0A2D7FE79-F1
#
_cell.length_a   1.000
_cell.length_b   1.000
_cell.length_c   1.000
_cell.angle_alpha   90.00
_cell.angle_beta   90.00
_cell.angle_gamma   90.00
#
_symmetry.space_group_name_H-M   'P 1'
#
loop_
_entity.id
_entity.type
_entity.pdbx_description
1 polymer ?
#
loop_
_entity_poly.entity_id
_entity_poly.type
_entity_poly.pdbx_seq_one_letter_code
_entity_poly.pdbx_strand_id
1 'polypeptide(L)'
;MQSITQRFANPTRFMALSSWFLPLFSGLAALTLLVGMYLAFFVSPVDYQQGHTVKIMYVHVPSAWLAMMGYGLIALSSFGYLVFRHPLADVSAKSAAPIGAAFTFLALVTGSLWGKPMWGTYWVWDARLTSVLILFFLYLGLIALRTSIDDEALAAKQTAVLAIVGVIILPFIRISVEGLSIPWLGIELPSWNTLHQPSSVLRTDGPKIHSSILIPLLVSAAGFTLLFFAMHLKAMRNEILRRRLKAKTISEVARAQSLQVSPAE
;
A
#
# COMPACT_ATOMS: atom_id res chain seq x y z
N MET A 1 35.03 4.46 7.39
CA MET A 1 33.78 4.99 7.99
C MET A 1 32.59 4.42 7.23
N GLN A 2 31.65 3.72 7.90
CA GLN A 2 30.39 3.35 7.25
C GLN A 2 29.61 4.63 6.91
N SER A 3 29.09 4.73 5.68
CA SER A 3 28.21 5.85 5.32
C SER A 3 26.96 5.87 6.22
N ILE A 4 26.31 7.04 6.36
CA ILE A 4 25.04 7.15 7.10
C ILE A 4 24.02 6.15 6.56
N THR A 5 23.98 5.97 5.23
CA THR A 5 23.14 4.96 4.57
C THR A 5 23.48 3.53 5.00
N GLN A 6 24.76 3.17 5.18
CA GLN A 6 25.17 1.85 5.66
C GLN A 6 24.82 1.60 7.14
N ARG A 7 24.81 2.64 8.00
CA ARG A 7 24.40 2.51 9.41
C ARG A 7 22.92 2.19 9.60
N PHE A 8 22.04 2.69 8.73
CA PHE A 8 20.59 2.40 8.75
C PHE A 8 20.20 1.21 7.87
N ALA A 9 21.08 0.79 6.96
CA ALA A 9 20.93 -0.37 6.09
C ALA A 9 21.14 -1.72 6.78
N ASN A 10 21.52 -1.77 8.06
CA ASN A 10 21.81 -3.02 8.76
C ASN A 10 20.51 -3.80 9.06
N PRO A 11 20.28 -4.98 8.45
CA PRO A 11 19.06 -5.75 8.68
C PRO A 11 18.90 -6.17 10.15
N THR A 12 19.99 -6.33 10.90
CA THR A 12 19.94 -6.65 12.33
C THR A 12 19.37 -5.49 13.16
N ARG A 13 19.71 -4.23 12.83
CA ARG A 13 19.12 -3.06 13.49
C ARG A 13 17.63 -2.94 13.17
N PHE A 14 17.25 -3.14 11.92
CA PHE A 14 15.84 -3.20 11.54
C PHE A 14 15.11 -4.31 12.29
N MET A 15 15.68 -5.51 12.40
CA MET A 15 15.08 -6.63 13.15
C MET A 15 14.95 -6.32 14.64
N ALA A 16 15.90 -5.63 15.27
CA ALA A 16 15.79 -5.23 16.67
C ALA A 16 14.71 -4.15 16.88
N LEU A 17 14.69 -3.14 16.01
CA LEU A 17 13.73 -2.04 16.09
C LEU A 17 12.30 -2.52 15.82
N SER A 18 12.11 -3.30 14.76
CA SER A 18 10.79 -3.82 14.38
C SER A 18 10.23 -4.86 15.36
N SER A 19 11.05 -5.53 16.19
CA SER A 19 10.50 -6.41 17.23
C SER A 19 9.79 -5.65 18.33
N TRP A 20 10.15 -4.38 18.55
CA TRP A 20 9.50 -3.52 19.52
C TRP A 20 8.26 -2.84 18.91
N PHE A 21 8.37 -2.29 17.71
CA PHE A 21 7.25 -1.60 17.05
C PHE A 21 6.13 -2.54 16.58
N LEU A 22 6.45 -3.77 16.18
CA LEU A 22 5.44 -4.70 15.65
C LEU A 22 4.29 -4.97 16.64
N PRO A 23 4.54 -5.41 17.90
CA PRO A 23 3.45 -5.63 18.86
C PRO A 23 2.71 -4.33 19.19
N LEU A 24 3.40 -3.19 19.23
CA LEU A 24 2.78 -1.88 19.45
C LEU A 24 1.80 -1.52 18.33
N PHE A 25 2.24 -1.56 17.07
CA PHE A 25 1.36 -1.28 15.93
C PHE A 25 0.23 -2.30 15.82
N SER A 26 0.48 -3.57 16.12
CA SER A 26 -0.55 -4.61 16.09
C SER A 26 -1.61 -4.38 17.17
N GLY A 27 -1.20 -4.08 18.40
CA GLY A 27 -2.09 -3.80 19.52
C GLY A 27 -2.89 -2.51 19.31
N LEU A 28 -2.22 -1.44 18.87
CA LEU A 28 -2.88 -0.17 18.55
C LEU A 28 -3.84 -0.33 17.36
N ALA A 29 -3.47 -1.07 16.31
CA ALA A 29 -4.35 -1.37 15.19
C ALA A 29 -5.61 -2.12 15.66
N ALA A 30 -5.45 -3.18 16.47
CA ALA A 30 -6.57 -3.94 17.00
C ALA A 30 -7.51 -3.05 17.83
N LEU A 31 -6.96 -2.26 18.76
CA LEU A 31 -7.75 -1.35 19.60
C LEU A 31 -8.49 -0.31 18.76
N THR A 32 -7.78 0.40 17.87
CA THR A 32 -8.36 1.47 17.05
C THR A 32 -9.36 0.95 16.03
N LEU A 33 -9.18 -0.26 15.48
CA LEU A 33 -10.17 -0.90 14.61
C LEU A 33 -11.42 -1.31 15.40
N LEU A 34 -11.28 -1.84 16.62
CA LEU A 34 -12.44 -2.15 17.47
C LEU A 34 -13.23 -0.88 17.81
N VAL A 35 -12.54 0.20 18.19
CA VAL A 35 -13.17 1.51 18.43
C VAL A 35 -13.79 2.06 17.15
N GLY A 36 -13.08 2.02 16.03
CA GLY A 36 -13.58 2.48 14.73
C GLY A 36 -14.82 1.71 14.28
N MET A 37 -14.85 0.40 14.49
CA MET A 37 -16.00 -0.47 14.23
C MET A 37 -17.20 -0.08 15.10
N TYR A 38 -16.97 0.10 16.41
CA TYR A 38 -18.02 0.54 17.31
C TYR A 38 -18.59 1.91 16.90
N LEU A 39 -17.72 2.86 16.60
CA LEU A 39 -18.11 4.19 16.14
C LEU A 39 -18.89 4.13 14.81
N ALA A 40 -18.43 3.34 13.85
CA ALA A 40 -19.07 3.17 12.55
C ALA A 40 -20.48 2.57 12.65
N PHE A 41 -20.65 1.53 13.49
CA PHE A 41 -21.91 0.80 13.57
C PHE A 41 -22.92 1.43 14.52
N PHE A 42 -22.49 1.95 15.67
CA PHE A 42 -23.41 2.36 16.74
C PHE A 42 -23.46 3.87 16.98
N VAL A 43 -22.42 4.62 16.61
CA VAL A 43 -22.35 6.07 16.91
C VAL A 43 -22.59 6.94 15.67
N SER A 44 -22.08 6.52 14.51
CA SER A 44 -22.28 7.26 13.27
C SER A 44 -23.78 7.33 12.95
N PRO A 45 -24.31 8.54 12.70
CA PRO A 45 -25.68 8.68 12.21
C PRO A 45 -25.80 8.10 10.79
N VAL A 46 -27.05 7.88 10.41
CA VAL A 46 -27.46 7.62 9.03
C VAL A 46 -27.29 8.93 8.25
N ASP A 47 -26.70 8.87 7.06
CA ASP A 47 -26.57 10.05 6.21
C ASP A 47 -27.91 10.36 5.52
N TYR A 48 -28.21 11.65 5.33
CA TYR A 48 -29.51 12.07 4.79
C TYR A 48 -29.73 11.66 3.32
N GLN A 49 -28.66 11.58 2.50
CA GLN A 49 -28.75 11.12 1.11
C GLN A 49 -28.44 9.63 1.00
N GLN A 50 -27.40 9.18 1.69
CA GLN A 50 -26.85 7.84 1.50
C GLN A 50 -27.50 6.79 2.42
N GLY A 51 -28.31 7.21 3.38
CA GLY A 51 -28.91 6.31 4.35
C GLY A 51 -27.85 5.53 5.12
N HIS A 52 -28.10 4.25 5.36
CA HIS A 52 -27.17 3.35 6.04
C HIS A 52 -25.92 3.03 5.20
N THR A 53 -25.95 3.25 3.89
CA THR A 53 -24.86 2.87 2.98
C THR A 53 -23.61 3.71 3.21
N VAL A 54 -23.73 4.90 3.83
CA VAL A 54 -22.59 5.71 4.29
C VAL A 54 -21.63 4.92 5.17
N LYS A 55 -22.10 3.89 5.88
CA LYS A 55 -21.25 3.07 6.75
C LYS A 55 -20.20 2.26 5.96
N ILE A 56 -20.42 1.99 4.67
CA ILE A 56 -19.43 1.36 3.80
C ILE A 56 -18.19 2.24 3.65
N MET A 57 -18.35 3.57 3.74
CA MET A 57 -17.27 4.56 3.69
C MET A 57 -16.14 4.26 4.67
N TYR A 58 -16.49 3.78 5.88
CA TYR A 58 -15.54 3.51 6.96
C TYR A 58 -14.55 2.39 6.65
N VAL A 59 -14.86 1.55 5.65
CA VAL A 59 -13.94 0.54 5.12
C VAL A 59 -13.40 0.98 3.76
N HIS A 60 -14.28 1.46 2.87
CA HIS A 60 -13.93 1.80 1.50
C HIS A 60 -12.87 2.90 1.42
N VAL A 61 -13.10 4.03 2.09
CA VAL A 61 -12.23 5.21 1.96
C VAL A 61 -10.83 4.95 2.54
N PRO A 62 -10.67 4.38 3.75
CA PRO A 62 -9.36 3.95 4.23
C PRO A 62 -8.66 2.97 3.27
N SER A 63 -9.41 2.02 2.70
CA SER A 63 -8.85 1.06 1.75
C SER A 63 -8.34 1.72 0.48
N ALA A 64 -9.09 2.67 -0.08
CA ALA A 64 -8.69 3.43 -1.26
C ALA A 64 -7.44 4.29 -0.98
N TRP A 65 -7.36 4.93 0.19
CA TRP A 65 -6.16 5.69 0.58
C TRP A 65 -4.93 4.78 0.73
N LEU A 66 -5.09 3.63 1.39
CA LEU A 66 -4.00 2.68 1.61
C LEU A 66 -3.58 1.96 0.33
N ALA A 67 -4.49 1.74 -0.62
CA ALA A 67 -4.17 1.26 -1.95
C ALA A 67 -3.17 2.19 -2.67
N MET A 68 -3.43 3.50 -2.64
CA MET A 68 -2.53 4.50 -3.24
C MET A 68 -1.25 4.69 -2.42
N MET A 69 -1.36 4.78 -1.09
CA MET A 69 -0.21 4.92 -0.18
C MET A 69 0.75 3.74 -0.31
N GLY A 70 0.22 2.52 -0.37
CA GLY A 70 1.02 1.30 -0.54
C GLY A 70 1.84 1.33 -1.82
N TYR A 71 1.29 1.85 -2.92
CA TYR A 71 1.98 1.89 -4.20
C TYR A 71 3.02 3.02 -4.20
N GLY A 72 2.70 4.15 -3.57
CA GLY A 72 3.66 5.22 -3.30
C GLY A 72 4.84 4.73 -2.45
N LEU A 73 4.59 3.91 -1.43
CA LEU A 73 5.62 3.28 -0.60
C LEU A 73 6.51 2.33 -1.43
N ILE A 74 5.91 1.53 -2.32
CA ILE A 74 6.66 0.66 -3.24
C ILE A 74 7.51 1.48 -4.20
N ALA A 75 6.98 2.56 -4.78
CA ALA A 75 7.71 3.43 -5.69
C ALA A 75 8.88 4.12 -4.98
N LEU A 76 8.65 4.67 -3.78
CA LEU A 76 9.71 5.29 -2.95
C LEU A 76 10.78 4.27 -2.53
N SER A 77 10.36 3.07 -2.14
CA SER A 77 11.27 1.99 -1.80
C SER A 77 12.07 1.51 -3.02
N SER A 78 11.44 1.41 -4.18
CA SER A 78 12.08 1.07 -5.46
C SER A 78 13.09 2.13 -5.88
N PHE A 79 12.76 3.42 -5.72
CA PHE A 79 13.69 4.53 -5.93
C PHE A 79 14.90 4.43 -4.98
N GLY A 80 14.66 4.20 -3.69
CA GLY A 80 15.73 4.03 -2.71
C GLY A 80 16.62 2.80 -2.99
N TYR A 81 16.05 1.74 -3.56
CA TYR A 81 16.79 0.58 -4.02
C TYR A 81 17.67 0.91 -5.23
N LEU A 82 17.14 1.56 -6.27
CA LEU A 82 17.90 1.82 -7.50
C LEU A 82 18.98 2.89 -7.31
N VAL A 83 18.66 3.99 -6.61
CA VAL A 83 19.53 5.15 -6.47
C VAL A 83 20.52 4.97 -5.32
N PHE A 84 20.04 4.62 -4.12
CA PHE A 84 20.88 4.54 -2.93
C PHE A 84 21.41 3.13 -2.65
N ARG A 85 20.99 2.12 -3.43
CA ARG A 85 21.32 0.71 -3.20
C ARG A 85 20.99 0.25 -1.77
N HIS A 86 19.90 0.79 -1.21
CA HIS A 86 19.54 0.50 0.17
C HIS A 86 18.97 -0.93 0.30
N PRO A 87 19.59 -1.82 1.09
CA PRO A 87 19.27 -3.25 1.08
C PRO A 87 17.88 -3.58 1.60
N LEU A 88 17.32 -2.76 2.50
CA LEU A 88 15.94 -2.95 2.98
C LEU A 88 14.89 -2.34 2.06
N ALA A 89 15.28 -1.53 1.07
CA ALA A 89 14.32 -0.86 0.23
C ALA A 89 13.65 -1.86 -0.74
N ASP A 90 14.41 -2.79 -1.31
CA ASP A 90 13.83 -3.91 -2.06
C ASP A 90 12.93 -4.81 -1.19
N VAL A 91 13.35 -5.11 0.04
CA VAL A 91 12.53 -5.87 1.01
C VAL A 91 11.20 -5.16 1.28
N SER A 92 11.24 -3.84 1.48
CA SER A 92 10.07 -3.00 1.70
C SER A 92 9.12 -3.06 0.50
N ALA A 93 9.63 -2.83 -0.71
CA ALA A 93 8.86 -2.85 -1.95
C ALA A 93 8.18 -4.22 -2.18
N LYS A 94 8.95 -5.30 -2.09
CA LYS A 94 8.44 -6.68 -2.25
C LYS A 94 7.36 -7.01 -1.22
N SER A 95 7.56 -6.59 0.04
CA SER A 95 6.64 -6.89 1.14
C SER A 95 5.34 -6.09 1.07
N ALA A 96 5.39 -4.85 0.55
CA ALA A 96 4.22 -3.98 0.44
C ALA A 96 3.27 -4.38 -0.69
N ALA A 97 3.78 -4.99 -1.79
CA ALA A 97 3.00 -5.34 -2.96
C ALA A 97 1.73 -6.16 -2.67
N PRO A 98 1.77 -7.32 -1.98
CA PRO A 98 0.56 -8.10 -1.69
C PRO A 98 -0.41 -7.38 -0.74
N ILE A 99 0.11 -6.56 0.18
CA ILE A 99 -0.72 -5.81 1.13
C ILE A 99 -1.49 -4.70 0.41
N GLY A 100 -0.80 -3.92 -0.42
CA GLY A 100 -1.43 -2.89 -1.25
C GLY A 100 -2.42 -3.47 -2.27
N ALA A 101 -2.11 -4.63 -2.86
CA ALA A 101 -3.04 -5.36 -3.72
C ALA A 101 -4.35 -5.70 -2.99
N ALA A 102 -4.26 -6.21 -1.76
CA ALA A 102 -5.43 -6.54 -0.94
C ALA A 102 -6.29 -5.31 -0.61
N PHE A 103 -5.65 -4.18 -0.28
CA PHE A 103 -6.36 -2.92 -0.06
C PHE A 103 -7.02 -2.37 -1.32
N THR A 104 -6.36 -2.52 -2.48
CA THR A 104 -6.92 -2.09 -3.76
C THR A 104 -8.11 -2.96 -4.15
N PHE A 105 -8.02 -4.28 -3.95
CA PHE A 105 -9.14 -5.21 -4.13
C PHE A 105 -10.31 -4.85 -3.20
N LEU A 106 -10.03 -4.61 -1.91
CA LEU A 106 -11.06 -4.22 -0.95
C LEU A 106 -11.72 -2.89 -1.35
N ALA A 107 -10.96 -1.91 -1.84
CA ALA A 107 -11.49 -0.65 -2.36
C ALA A 107 -12.39 -0.87 -3.58
N LEU A 108 -12.00 -1.70 -4.54
CA LEU A 108 -12.81 -2.02 -5.73
C LEU A 108 -14.13 -2.70 -5.35
N VAL A 109 -14.08 -3.73 -4.50
CA VAL A 109 -15.27 -4.48 -4.06
C VAL A 109 -16.22 -3.57 -3.26
N THR A 110 -15.70 -2.91 -2.22
CA THR A 110 -16.54 -2.04 -1.38
C THR A 110 -17.06 -0.83 -2.14
N GLY A 111 -16.28 -0.29 -3.08
CA GLY A 111 -16.70 0.81 -3.94
C GLY A 111 -17.83 0.41 -4.88
N SER A 112 -17.74 -0.80 -5.45
CA SER A 112 -18.80 -1.38 -6.26
C SER A 112 -20.10 -1.58 -5.47
N LEU A 113 -20.00 -2.17 -4.27
CA LEU A 113 -21.14 -2.38 -3.38
C LEU A 113 -21.77 -1.06 -2.91
N TRP A 114 -20.96 -0.03 -2.66
CA TRP A 114 -21.47 1.30 -2.33
C TRP A 114 -22.07 2.00 -3.54
N GLY A 115 -21.54 1.75 -4.73
CA GLY A 115 -21.99 2.43 -5.93
C GLY A 115 -23.37 2.01 -6.42
N LYS A 116 -23.75 0.75 -6.21
CA LYS A 116 -25.07 0.25 -6.61
C LYS A 116 -26.24 1.04 -6.01
N PRO A 117 -26.33 1.26 -4.68
CA PRO A 117 -27.41 2.05 -4.10
C PRO A 117 -27.30 3.55 -4.38
N MET A 118 -26.08 4.09 -4.54
CA MET A 118 -25.88 5.53 -4.70
C MET A 118 -26.06 6.03 -6.14
N TRP A 119 -25.62 5.24 -7.12
CA TRP A 119 -25.57 5.64 -8.53
C TRP A 119 -26.22 4.61 -9.47
N GLY A 120 -26.91 3.60 -8.92
CA GLY A 120 -27.71 2.63 -9.69
C GLY A 120 -26.91 1.50 -10.36
N THR A 121 -25.58 1.53 -10.32
CA THR A 121 -24.70 0.55 -10.98
C THR A 121 -23.50 0.15 -10.11
N TYR A 122 -23.03 -1.08 -10.30
CA TYR A 122 -21.83 -1.62 -9.64
C TYR A 122 -20.53 -1.11 -10.29
N TRP A 123 -20.59 -0.71 -11.55
CA TRP A 123 -19.42 -0.31 -12.32
C TRP A 123 -19.79 0.61 -13.47
N VAL A 124 -18.90 1.55 -13.76
CA VAL A 124 -18.83 2.30 -15.01
C VAL A 124 -17.36 2.41 -15.42
N TRP A 125 -17.12 2.49 -16.72
CA TRP A 125 -15.78 2.64 -17.29
C TRP A 125 -15.31 4.10 -17.28
N ASP A 126 -15.42 4.76 -16.13
CA ASP A 126 -14.92 6.13 -15.97
C ASP A 126 -13.42 6.14 -15.64
N ALA A 127 -12.81 7.32 -15.73
CA ALA A 127 -11.37 7.48 -15.54
C ALA A 127 -10.90 7.11 -14.12
N ARG A 128 -11.71 7.32 -13.08
CA ARG A 128 -11.35 7.05 -11.68
C ARG A 128 -11.41 5.56 -11.38
N LEU A 129 -12.53 4.92 -11.70
CA LEU A 129 -12.73 3.49 -11.46
C LEU A 129 -11.73 2.68 -12.28
N THR A 130 -11.57 3.02 -13.57
CA THR A 130 -10.63 2.33 -14.45
C THR A 130 -9.18 2.51 -13.99
N SER A 131 -8.77 3.69 -13.52
CA SER A 131 -7.41 3.89 -13.02
C SER A 131 -7.12 3.16 -11.71
N VAL A 132 -8.10 3.01 -10.82
CA VAL A 132 -7.96 2.16 -9.62
C VAL A 132 -7.90 0.66 -9.99
N LEU A 133 -8.63 0.24 -11.02
CA LEU A 133 -8.49 -1.12 -11.56
C LEU A 133 -7.11 -1.35 -12.19
N ILE A 134 -6.59 -0.38 -12.94
CA ILE A 134 -5.21 -0.43 -13.47
C ILE A 134 -4.20 -0.48 -12.32
N LEU A 135 -4.39 0.29 -11.25
CA LEU A 135 -3.56 0.20 -10.04
C LEU A 135 -3.56 -1.22 -9.46
N PHE A 136 -4.72 -1.89 -9.41
CA PHE A 136 -4.80 -3.28 -8.98
C PHE A 136 -4.00 -4.21 -9.88
N PHE A 137 -4.11 -4.07 -11.20
CA PHE A 137 -3.31 -4.85 -12.15
C PHE A 137 -1.81 -4.54 -12.07
N LEU A 138 -1.42 -3.29 -11.77
CA LEU A 138 -0.02 -2.95 -11.52
C LEU A 138 0.52 -3.69 -10.29
N TYR A 139 -0.25 -3.77 -9.21
CA TYR A 139 0.13 -4.57 -8.05
C TYR A 139 0.29 -6.06 -8.40
N LEU A 140 -0.68 -6.64 -9.11
CA LEU A 140 -0.59 -8.04 -9.53
C LEU A 140 0.59 -8.26 -10.48
N GLY A 141 0.83 -7.33 -11.40
CA GLY A 141 1.96 -7.34 -12.33
C GLY A 141 3.31 -7.30 -11.60
N LEU A 142 3.45 -6.48 -10.56
CA LEU A 142 4.65 -6.46 -9.71
C LEU A 142 4.88 -7.80 -9.01
N ILE A 143 3.81 -8.41 -8.47
CA ILE A 143 3.89 -9.71 -7.80
C ILE A 143 4.28 -10.79 -8.82
N ALA A 144 3.59 -10.86 -9.94
CA ALA A 144 3.81 -11.84 -11.00
C ALA A 144 5.23 -11.74 -11.58
N LEU A 145 5.67 -10.52 -11.92
CA LEU A 145 7.01 -10.25 -12.44
C LEU A 145 8.09 -10.63 -11.42
N ARG A 146 7.86 -10.36 -10.12
CA ARG A 146 8.82 -10.75 -9.07
C ARG A 146 8.95 -12.25 -8.96
N THR A 147 7.85 -12.99 -9.14
CA THR A 147 7.83 -14.46 -9.02
C THR A 147 8.29 -15.18 -10.29
N SER A 148 8.28 -14.52 -11.45
CA SER A 148 8.63 -15.16 -12.73
C SER A 148 10.14 -15.14 -13.04
N ILE A 149 10.96 -14.55 -12.17
CA ILE A 149 12.40 -14.38 -12.39
C ILE A 149 13.16 -15.04 -11.24
N ASP A 150 13.98 -16.04 -11.56
CA ASP A 150 14.75 -16.80 -10.57
C ASP A 150 15.90 -15.99 -9.95
N ASP A 151 16.55 -15.15 -10.76
CA ASP A 151 17.57 -14.21 -10.28
C ASP A 151 16.92 -13.09 -9.46
N GLU A 152 17.05 -13.17 -8.13
CA GLU A 152 16.46 -12.21 -7.20
C GLU A 152 16.95 -10.77 -7.43
N ALA A 153 18.21 -10.58 -7.87
CA ALA A 153 18.75 -9.25 -8.13
C ALA A 153 18.17 -8.66 -9.42
N LEU A 154 18.05 -9.48 -10.46
CA LEU A 154 17.37 -9.09 -11.70
C LEU A 154 15.89 -8.79 -11.44
N ALA A 155 15.20 -9.65 -10.70
CA ALA A 155 13.79 -9.50 -10.34
C ALA A 155 13.57 -8.21 -9.53
N ALA A 156 14.44 -7.91 -8.56
CA ALA A 156 14.42 -6.66 -7.81
C ALA A 156 14.58 -5.43 -8.70
N LYS A 157 15.53 -5.44 -9.62
CA LYS A 157 15.74 -4.34 -10.55
C LYS A 157 14.55 -4.11 -11.48
N GLN A 158 14.02 -5.17 -12.10
CA GLN A 158 12.93 -5.04 -13.06
C GLN A 158 11.63 -4.60 -12.39
N THR A 159 11.30 -5.17 -11.23
CA THR A 159 10.10 -4.77 -10.46
C THR A 159 10.24 -3.34 -9.92
N ALA A 160 11.43 -2.91 -9.52
CA ALA A 160 11.67 -1.53 -9.10
C ALA A 160 11.45 -0.52 -10.24
N VAL A 161 11.93 -0.82 -11.45
CA VAL A 161 11.70 0.02 -12.63
C VAL A 161 10.21 0.11 -12.94
N LEU A 162 9.50 -1.02 -12.99
CA LEU A 162 8.06 -1.05 -13.23
C LEU A 162 7.28 -0.25 -12.18
N ALA A 163 7.65 -0.37 -10.90
CA ALA A 163 7.00 0.38 -9.83
C ALA A 163 7.16 1.90 -9.98
N ILE A 164 8.36 2.37 -10.34
CA ILE A 164 8.62 3.80 -10.56
C ILE A 164 7.82 4.32 -11.76
N VAL A 165 7.80 3.59 -12.87
CA VAL A 165 6.99 3.99 -14.03
C VAL A 165 5.49 4.01 -13.67
N GLY A 166 5.02 2.96 -13.01
CA GLY A 166 3.61 2.82 -12.63
C GLY A 166 3.12 3.86 -11.61
N VAL A 167 4.02 4.55 -10.88
CA VAL A 167 3.60 5.56 -9.88
C VAL A 167 2.80 6.70 -10.50
N ILE A 168 2.95 6.92 -11.82
CA ILE A 168 2.19 7.92 -12.58
C ILE A 168 0.68 7.70 -12.52
N ILE A 169 0.22 6.48 -12.21
CA ILE A 169 -1.22 6.20 -12.03
C ILE A 169 -1.80 6.95 -10.83
N LEU A 170 -1.00 7.22 -9.79
CA LEU A 170 -1.48 7.86 -8.55
C LEU A 170 -1.96 9.31 -8.76
N PRO A 171 -1.17 10.22 -9.40
CA PRO A 171 -1.68 11.54 -9.73
C PRO A 171 -2.84 11.46 -10.73
N PHE A 172 -2.82 10.52 -11.69
CA PHE A 172 -3.91 10.35 -12.65
C PHE A 172 -5.24 10.02 -11.96
N ILE A 173 -5.24 9.11 -10.98
CA ILE A 173 -6.40 8.77 -10.14
C ILE A 173 -7.01 10.03 -9.48
N ARG A 174 -6.17 10.97 -9.02
CA ARG A 174 -6.65 12.22 -8.40
C ARG A 174 -7.18 13.21 -9.43
N ILE A 175 -6.40 13.47 -10.46
CA ILE A 175 -6.71 14.44 -11.52
C ILE A 175 -8.00 14.04 -12.25
N SER A 176 -8.29 12.74 -12.37
CA SER A 176 -9.51 12.27 -13.02
C SER A 176 -10.80 12.78 -12.34
N VAL A 177 -10.76 13.06 -11.04
CA VAL A 177 -11.91 13.51 -10.24
C VAL A 177 -11.87 15.02 -9.97
N GLU A 178 -10.69 15.56 -9.65
CA GLU A 178 -10.55 16.96 -9.22
C GLU A 178 -10.17 17.92 -10.36
N GLY A 179 -9.77 17.39 -11.52
CA GLY A 179 -9.06 18.17 -12.53
C GLY A 179 -7.65 18.56 -12.05
N LEU A 180 -6.95 19.35 -12.87
CA LEU A 180 -5.66 19.95 -12.56
C LEU A 180 -5.62 21.36 -13.13
N SER A 181 -5.36 22.36 -12.29
CA SER A 181 -5.08 23.73 -12.74
C SER A 181 -3.69 24.13 -12.26
N ILE A 182 -2.83 24.54 -13.20
CA ILE A 182 -1.50 25.09 -12.96
C ILE A 182 -1.43 26.46 -13.66
N PRO A 183 -1.89 27.54 -13.00
CA PRO A 183 -2.08 28.84 -13.65
C PRO A 183 -0.80 29.42 -14.25
N TRP A 184 0.35 29.25 -13.59
CA TRP A 184 1.63 29.78 -14.07
C TRP A 184 2.20 29.02 -15.28
N LEU A 185 1.68 27.83 -15.61
CA LEU A 185 2.01 27.09 -16.83
C LEU A 185 0.91 27.18 -17.89
N GLY A 186 -0.22 27.83 -17.59
CA GLY A 186 -1.40 27.85 -18.47
C GLY A 186 -2.02 26.47 -18.69
N ILE A 187 -1.81 25.51 -17.77
CA ILE A 187 -2.33 24.14 -17.88
C ILE A 187 -3.64 24.04 -17.11
N GLU A 188 -4.73 23.72 -17.81
CA GLU A 188 -6.01 23.37 -17.22
C GLU A 188 -6.50 22.04 -17.80
N LEU A 189 -6.61 21.04 -16.93
CA LEU A 189 -7.24 19.76 -17.23
C LEU A 189 -8.56 19.71 -16.45
N PRO A 190 -9.71 19.68 -17.14
CA PRO A 190 -10.99 19.57 -16.46
C PRO A 190 -11.14 18.19 -15.79
N SER A 191 -11.99 18.11 -14.77
CA SER A 191 -12.43 16.83 -14.21
C SER A 191 -13.22 16.04 -15.25
N TRP A 192 -13.11 14.71 -15.24
CA TRP A 192 -13.89 13.85 -16.12
C TRP A 192 -15.31 13.68 -15.57
N ASN A 193 -16.24 13.29 -16.44
CA ASN A 193 -17.55 12.83 -15.98
C ASN A 193 -17.37 11.50 -15.23
N THR A 194 -17.60 11.52 -13.92
CA THR A 194 -17.43 10.39 -13.02
C THR A 194 -18.61 10.30 -12.07
N LEU A 195 -19.01 9.07 -11.74
CA LEU A 195 -19.98 8.84 -10.67
C LEU A 195 -19.37 9.09 -9.29
N HIS A 196 -18.03 9.08 -9.19
CA HIS A 196 -17.35 9.26 -7.92
C HIS A 196 -17.45 10.71 -7.44
N GLN A 197 -17.97 10.90 -6.24
CA GLN A 197 -18.06 12.23 -5.62
C GLN A 197 -16.67 12.88 -5.44
N PRO A 198 -16.56 14.21 -5.53
CA PRO A 198 -15.32 14.92 -5.23
C PRO A 198 -14.84 14.67 -3.78
N SER A 199 -13.56 14.96 -3.52
CA SER A 199 -12.99 14.84 -2.17
C SER A 199 -13.78 15.68 -1.17
N SER A 200 -14.17 15.05 -0.06
CA SER A 200 -14.99 15.65 1.00
C SER A 200 -14.27 15.75 2.35
N VAL A 201 -13.10 15.12 2.48
CA VAL A 201 -12.31 15.07 3.72
C VAL A 201 -11.09 15.99 3.66
N LEU A 202 -10.16 15.74 2.73
CA LEU A 202 -8.94 16.53 2.56
C LEU A 202 -9.16 17.55 1.45
N ARG A 203 -9.50 18.78 1.84
CA ARG A 203 -9.75 19.90 0.92
C ARG A 203 -9.09 21.17 1.43
N THR A 204 -8.81 22.11 0.54
CA THR A 204 -8.23 23.43 0.87
C THR A 204 -9.19 24.33 1.64
N ASP A 205 -10.50 24.18 1.43
CA ASP A 205 -11.60 24.89 2.10
C ASP A 205 -12.11 24.17 3.36
N GLY A 206 -11.48 23.07 3.77
CA GLY A 206 -11.86 22.27 4.94
C GLY A 206 -12.84 21.11 4.63
N PRO A 207 -13.07 20.19 5.58
CA PRO A 207 -13.94 19.04 5.37
C PRO A 207 -15.41 19.45 5.15
N LYS A 208 -16.07 18.83 4.16
CA LYS A 208 -17.52 18.98 3.92
C LYS A 208 -18.37 17.95 4.67
N ILE A 209 -17.72 16.99 5.34
CA ILE A 209 -18.38 15.96 6.15
C ILE A 209 -18.50 16.46 7.59
N HIS A 210 -19.71 16.34 8.16
CA HIS A 210 -19.96 16.68 9.56
C HIS A 210 -19.14 15.82 10.52
N SER A 211 -18.74 16.37 11.66
CA SER A 211 -17.85 15.72 12.64
C SER A 211 -18.35 14.35 13.11
N SER A 212 -19.67 14.17 13.23
CA SER A 212 -20.31 12.91 13.62
C SER A 212 -20.03 11.74 12.66
N ILE A 213 -19.74 12.04 11.39
CA ILE A 213 -19.36 11.04 10.37
C ILE A 213 -17.84 11.06 10.14
N LEU A 214 -17.21 12.23 10.22
CA LEU A 214 -15.78 12.40 9.98
C LEU A 214 -14.92 11.74 11.06
N ILE A 215 -15.26 11.86 12.34
CA ILE A 215 -14.47 11.28 13.43
C ILE A 215 -14.39 9.74 13.32
N PRO A 216 -15.52 9.00 13.16
CA PRO A 216 -15.45 7.55 12.91
C PRO A 216 -14.62 7.18 11.68
N LEU A 217 -14.65 8.01 10.62
CA LEU A 217 -13.84 7.81 9.43
C LEU A 217 -12.35 7.96 9.71
N LEU A 218 -11.94 9.00 10.43
CA LEU A 218 -10.54 9.23 10.78
C LEU A 218 -10.01 8.14 11.74
N VAL A 219 -10.82 7.69 12.70
CA VAL A 219 -10.46 6.57 13.59
C VAL A 219 -10.28 5.28 12.79
N SER A 220 -11.19 5.00 11.86
CA SER A 220 -11.07 3.84 10.96
C SER A 220 -9.82 3.95 10.09
N ALA A 221 -9.58 5.12 9.47
CA ALA A 221 -8.39 5.38 8.66
C ALA A 221 -7.09 5.18 9.45
N ALA A 222 -7.04 5.65 10.69
CA ALA A 222 -5.91 5.42 11.59
C ALA A 222 -5.71 3.93 11.88
N GLY A 223 -6.78 3.20 12.23
CA GLY A 223 -6.70 1.77 12.52
C GLY A 223 -6.26 0.93 11.33
N PHE A 224 -6.81 1.20 10.14
CA PHE A 224 -6.38 0.54 8.91
C PHE A 224 -4.93 0.89 8.53
N THR A 225 -4.48 2.13 8.77
CA THR A 225 -3.09 2.55 8.53
C THR A 225 -2.12 1.83 9.48
N LEU A 226 -2.46 1.74 10.77
CA LEU A 226 -1.69 0.98 11.74
C LEU A 226 -1.63 -0.50 11.37
N LEU A 227 -2.75 -1.07 10.91
CA LEU A 227 -2.80 -2.44 10.42
C LEU A 227 -1.89 -2.64 9.19
N PHE A 228 -1.92 -1.72 8.22
CA PHE A 228 -1.04 -1.76 7.06
C PHE A 228 0.44 -1.82 7.49
N PHE A 229 0.88 -0.92 8.38
CA PHE A 229 2.26 -0.89 8.83
C PHE A 229 2.63 -2.09 9.70
N ALA A 230 1.71 -2.61 10.53
CA ALA A 230 1.94 -3.84 11.29
C ALA A 230 2.18 -5.03 10.35
N MET A 231 1.31 -5.21 9.35
CA MET A 231 1.47 -6.26 8.33
C MET A 231 2.74 -6.07 7.51
N HIS A 232 3.05 -4.83 7.11
CA HIS A 232 4.24 -4.52 6.32
C HIS A 232 5.53 -4.80 7.10
N LEU A 233 5.62 -4.37 8.37
CA LEU A 233 6.74 -4.71 9.24
C LEU A 233 6.90 -6.23 9.41
N LYS A 234 5.79 -6.94 9.66
CA LYS A 234 5.82 -8.40 9.78
C LYS A 234 6.30 -9.07 8.49
N ALA A 235 5.80 -8.63 7.34
CA ALA A 235 6.17 -9.15 6.03
C ALA A 235 7.66 -8.89 5.72
N MET A 236 8.16 -7.67 5.98
CA MET A 236 9.58 -7.34 5.83
C MET A 236 10.47 -8.21 6.72
N ARG A 237 10.10 -8.42 8.00
CA ARG A 237 10.83 -9.32 8.90
C ARG A 237 10.87 -10.74 8.35
N ASN A 238 9.73 -11.26 7.89
CA ASN A 238 9.64 -12.60 7.31
C ASN A 238 10.52 -12.73 6.04
N GLU A 239 10.54 -11.71 5.19
CA GLU A 239 11.37 -11.69 3.99
C GLU A 239 12.88 -11.65 4.32
N ILE A 240 13.29 -10.86 5.32
CA ILE A 240 14.69 -10.85 5.79
C ILE A 240 15.09 -12.23 6.31
N LEU A 241 14.24 -12.86 7.11
CA LEU A 241 14.49 -14.21 7.62
C LEU A 241 14.57 -15.23 6.48
N ARG A 242 13.68 -15.14 5.48
CA ARG A 242 13.70 -15.99 4.29
C ARG A 242 15.02 -15.86 3.50
N ARG A 243 15.50 -14.63 3.29
CA ARG A 243 16.80 -14.39 2.62
C ARG A 243 17.98 -14.96 3.41
N ARG A 244 17.97 -14.81 4.75
CA ARG A 244 19.00 -15.38 5.63
C ARG A 244 19.03 -16.90 5.57
N LEU A 245 17.85 -17.55 5.61
CA LEU A 245 17.73 -19.00 5.49
C LEU A 245 18.25 -19.49 4.14
N LYS A 246 17.85 -18.85 3.03
CA LYS A 246 18.34 -19.19 1.68
C LYS A 246 19.86 -19.10 1.58
N ALA A 247 20.46 -18.02 2.10
CA ALA A 247 21.91 -17.86 2.10
C ALA A 247 22.64 -18.94 2.93
N LYS A 248 22.10 -19.30 4.10
CA LYS A 248 22.65 -20.36 4.96
C LYS A 248 22.58 -21.73 4.27
N THR A 249 21.45 -22.05 3.65
CA THR A 249 21.29 -23.32 2.90
C THR A 249 22.30 -23.43 1.76
N ILE A 250 22.49 -22.37 0.97
CA ILE A 250 23.50 -22.38 -0.12
C ILE A 250 24.91 -22.63 0.43
N SER A 251 25.27 -21.97 1.54
CA SER A 251 26.57 -22.16 2.19
C SER A 251 26.76 -23.57 2.75
N GLU A 252 25.72 -24.18 3.34
CA GLU A 252 25.78 -25.53 3.86
C GLU A 252 25.91 -26.57 2.75
N VAL A 253 25.20 -26.40 1.63
CA VAL A 253 25.32 -27.25 0.44
C VAL A 253 26.73 -27.17 -0.15
N ALA A 254 27.28 -25.96 -0.32
CA ALA A 254 28.64 -25.77 -0.82
C ALA A 254 29.68 -26.44 0.10
N ARG A 255 29.52 -26.33 1.42
CA ARG A 255 30.39 -27.00 2.40
C ARG A 255 30.27 -28.53 2.33
N ALA A 256 29.07 -29.06 2.19
CA ALA A 256 28.87 -30.51 2.05
C ALA A 256 29.52 -31.04 0.76
N GLN A 257 29.39 -30.32 -0.35
CA GLN A 257 30.06 -30.66 -1.62
C GLN A 257 31.58 -30.62 -1.48
N SER A 258 32.16 -29.61 -0.82
CA SER A 258 33.61 -29.55 -0.62
C SER A 258 34.15 -30.71 0.22
N LEU A 259 33.37 -31.20 1.19
CA LEU A 259 33.75 -32.34 2.02
C LEU A 259 33.67 -33.67 1.26
N GLN A 260 32.79 -33.79 0.26
CA GLN A 260 32.68 -34.98 -0.59
C GLN A 260 33.78 -35.05 -1.66
N VAL A 261 34.38 -33.92 -2.03
CA VAL A 261 35.41 -33.85 -3.07
C VAL A 261 36.83 -34.01 -2.51
N SER A 262 37.02 -33.97 -1.18
CA SER A 262 38.31 -34.29 -0.56
C SER A 262 38.60 -35.78 -0.73
N PRO A 263 39.62 -36.19 -1.50
CA PRO A 263 40.02 -37.59 -1.57
C PRO A 263 40.45 -38.05 -0.18
N ALA A 264 40.07 -39.26 0.21
CA ALA A 264 40.69 -39.94 1.33
C ALA A 264 42.15 -40.21 0.95
N GLU A 265 43.08 -39.43 1.51
CA GLU A 265 44.52 -39.75 1.55
C GLU A 265 44.78 -40.90 2.52
#